data_AF-A0A7X9FPK6-F1
#
_entry.id   AF-A0A7X9FPK6-F1
#
_cell.length_a   1.000
_cell.length_b   1.000
_cell.length_c   1.000
_cell.angle_alpha   90.00
_cell.angle_beta   90.00
_cell.angle_gamma   90.00
#
_symmetry.space_group_name_H-M   'P 1'
#
loop_
_entity.id
_entity.type
_entity.pdbx_description
1 polymer ?
#
loop_
_entity_poly.entity_id
_entity_poly.type
_entity_poly.pdbx_seq_one_letter_code
_entity_poly.pdbx_strand_id
1 'polypeptide(L)'
;MGFRGQRDTHIIKLRDHNKIEEARALLRSKSSAGVMGEILKSRASYNPRWSYHLKPSSIKFFELAIEVCDASPKYIEKHLNKVGSDFLPGKIWCPWSSYVRKEIRRQRRR
;
A
#
# COMPACT_ATOMS: atom_id res chain seq x y z
N MET A 1 -0.62 5.05 3.52
CA MET A 1 -0.98 4.00 4.50
C MET A 1 0.05 3.96 5.62
N GLY A 2 -0.40 3.61 6.83
CA GLY A 2 0.44 3.29 7.98
C GLY A 2 0.30 1.80 8.33
N PHE A 3 1.08 1.33 9.30
CA PHE A 3 1.08 -0.06 9.77
C PHE A 3 0.99 -0.09 11.31
N ARG A 4 0.09 -0.90 11.86
CA ARG A 4 -0.11 -1.03 13.32
C ARG A 4 1.17 -1.53 13.99
N GLY A 5 1.53 -0.93 15.13
CA GLY A 5 2.73 -1.28 15.89
C GLY A 5 4.06 -0.90 15.23
N GLN A 6 4.04 -0.21 14.08
CA GLN A 6 5.25 0.15 13.32
C GLN A 6 5.26 1.63 12.97
N ARG A 7 6.46 2.23 12.88
CA ARG A 7 6.65 3.63 12.46
C ARG A 7 6.75 3.79 10.94
N ASP A 8 6.79 2.69 10.20
CA ASP A 8 6.93 2.71 8.76
C ASP A 8 5.67 3.26 8.08
N THR A 9 5.86 3.90 6.94
CA THR A 9 4.76 4.42 6.12
C THR A 9 5.03 4.13 4.67
N HIS A 10 3.98 3.82 3.93
CA HIS A 10 4.03 3.64 2.49
C HIS A 10 2.98 4.56 1.87
N ILE A 11 3.34 5.32 0.84
CA ILE A 11 2.38 6.18 0.12
C ILE A 11 1.81 5.37 -1.03
N ILE A 12 0.49 5.41 -1.18
CA ILE A 12 -0.21 4.78 -2.31
C ILE A 12 -0.76 5.90 -3.18
N LYS A 13 -0.75 5.68 -4.49
CA LYS A 13 -1.31 6.62 -5.46
C LYS A 13 -2.62 6.07 -5.96
N LEU A 14 -3.70 6.82 -5.73
CA LEU A 14 -5.01 6.53 -6.28
C LEU A 14 -5.26 7.43 -7.49
N ARG A 15 -5.89 6.88 -8.52
CA ARG A 15 -6.29 7.58 -9.75
C ARG A 15 -7.79 7.47 -10.01
N ASP A 16 -8.38 6.38 -9.56
CA ASP A 16 -9.81 6.12 -9.65
C ASP A 16 -10.58 6.96 -8.63
N HIS A 17 -11.61 7.67 -9.08
CA HIS A 17 -12.43 8.54 -8.25
C HIS A 17 -13.15 7.78 -7.12
N ASN A 18 -13.70 6.60 -7.42
CA ASN A 18 -14.39 5.77 -6.44
C ASN A 18 -13.41 5.31 -5.36
N LYS A 19 -12.17 4.94 -5.75
CA LYS A 19 -11.14 4.55 -4.78
C LYS A 19 -10.69 5.72 -3.91
N ILE A 20 -10.63 6.93 -4.46
CA ILE A 20 -10.32 8.14 -3.69
C ILE A 20 -11.42 8.40 -2.64
N GLU A 21 -12.68 8.32 -3.03
CA GLU A 21 -13.80 8.51 -2.11
C GLU A 21 -13.90 7.41 -1.05
N GLU A 22 -13.63 6.16 -1.42
CA GLU A 22 -13.51 5.03 -0.49
C GLU A 22 -12.40 5.29 0.55
N ALA A 23 -11.21 5.71 0.12
CA ALA A 23 -10.11 6.05 1.03
C ALA A 23 -10.46 7.21 1.98
N ARG A 24 -11.19 8.21 1.50
CA ARG A 24 -11.67 9.34 2.32
C ARG A 24 -12.74 8.90 3.31
N ALA A 25 -13.64 8.00 2.91
CA ALA A 25 -14.64 7.42 3.80
C ALA A 25 -13.95 6.65 4.94
N LEU A 26 -12.94 5.83 4.63
CA LEU A 26 -12.13 5.11 5.63
C LEU A 26 -11.44 6.05 6.62
N LEU A 27 -10.94 7.21 6.15
CA LEU A 27 -10.36 8.23 7.02
C LEU A 27 -11.40 8.86 7.96
N ARG A 28 -12.60 9.19 7.44
CA ARG A 28 -13.68 9.80 8.24
C ARG A 28 -14.23 8.84 9.29
N SER A 29 -14.41 7.56 8.92
CA SER A 29 -14.92 6.53 9.81
C SER A 29 -13.87 5.97 10.78
N LYS A 30 -12.60 6.35 10.62
CA LYS A 30 -11.46 5.76 11.35
C LYS A 30 -11.40 4.23 11.20
N SER A 31 -11.82 3.72 10.05
CA SER A 31 -11.83 2.30 9.75
C SER A 31 -10.40 1.72 9.73
N SER A 32 -10.31 0.45 10.08
CA SER A 32 -9.07 -0.33 10.01
C SER A 32 -8.97 -1.21 8.78
N ALA A 33 -9.73 -0.94 7.73
CA ALA A 33 -9.60 -1.67 6.48
C ALA A 33 -8.14 -1.63 5.98
N GLY A 34 -7.62 -2.81 5.65
CA GLY A 34 -6.31 -2.99 5.05
C GLY A 34 -6.26 -2.47 3.63
N VAL A 35 -5.05 -2.21 3.14
CA VAL A 35 -4.79 -1.83 1.75
C VAL A 35 -4.05 -2.96 1.08
N MET A 36 -4.48 -3.37 -0.12
CA MET A 36 -3.77 -4.37 -0.92
C MET A 36 -3.55 -3.91 -2.36
N GLY A 37 -2.64 -4.60 -3.07
CA GLY A 37 -2.44 -4.44 -4.50
C GLY A 37 -1.22 -5.18 -5.04
N GLU A 38 -0.96 -5.01 -6.33
CA GLU A 38 0.22 -5.55 -7.02
C GLU A 38 1.45 -4.67 -6.78
N ILE A 39 2.60 -5.27 -6.48
CA ILE A 39 3.89 -4.59 -6.34
C ILE A 39 4.53 -4.33 -7.71
N LEU A 40 4.92 -3.08 -7.94
CA LEU A 40 5.87 -2.68 -8.97
C LEU A 40 7.25 -2.48 -8.34
N LYS A 41 8.26 -3.22 -8.83
CA LYS A 41 9.67 -3.15 -8.37
C LYS A 41 10.40 -1.94 -8.95
N SER A 42 9.86 -0.76 -8.73
CA SER A 42 10.47 0.50 -9.15
C SER A 42 10.21 1.62 -8.16
N ARG A 43 11.15 2.56 -8.09
CA ARG A 43 11.04 3.74 -7.23
C ARG A 43 9.92 4.65 -7.73
N ALA A 44 9.12 5.16 -6.80
CA ALA A 44 8.17 6.23 -7.05
C ALA A 44 8.61 7.49 -6.31
N SER A 45 8.50 8.66 -6.96
CA SER A 45 8.93 9.94 -6.35
C SER A 45 8.19 10.28 -5.05
N TYR A 46 6.99 9.73 -4.85
CA TYR A 46 6.23 9.89 -3.61
C TYR A 46 6.60 8.87 -2.52
N ASN A 47 7.47 7.89 -2.80
CA ASN A 47 7.99 6.90 -1.85
C ASN A 47 9.52 6.84 -1.91
N PRO A 48 10.25 7.91 -1.54
CA PRO A 48 11.71 7.92 -1.67
C PRO A 48 12.42 6.87 -0.79
N ARG A 49 11.74 6.37 0.25
CA ARG A 49 12.28 5.35 1.18
C ARG A 49 12.20 3.91 0.66
N TRP A 50 11.43 3.66 -0.40
CA TRP A 50 11.13 2.31 -0.89
C TRP A 50 11.54 2.19 -2.35
N SER A 51 12.14 1.06 -2.71
CA SER A 51 12.50 0.74 -4.10
C SER A 51 11.35 0.12 -4.88
N TYR A 52 10.13 0.15 -4.32
CA TYR A 52 8.92 -0.40 -4.89
C TYR A 52 7.70 0.46 -4.54
N HIS A 53 6.58 0.22 -5.23
CA HIS A 53 5.29 0.80 -4.89
C HIS A 53 4.13 -0.08 -5.37
N LEU A 54 2.93 0.16 -4.85
CA LEU A 54 1.72 -0.47 -5.35
C LEU A 54 1.31 0.12 -6.70
N LYS A 55 0.97 -0.74 -7.67
CA LYS A 55 0.39 -0.36 -8.95
C LYS A 55 -0.94 0.36 -8.71
N PRO A 56 -1.09 1.63 -9.15
CA PRO A 56 -2.26 2.44 -8.83
C PRO A 56 -3.62 1.82 -9.20
N SER A 57 -3.67 1.07 -10.29
CA SER A 57 -4.91 0.46 -10.80
C SER A 57 -5.31 -0.84 -10.08
N SER A 58 -4.41 -1.45 -9.29
CA SER A 58 -4.70 -2.69 -8.57
C SER A 58 -5.13 -2.46 -7.12
N ILE A 59 -5.10 -1.21 -6.64
CA ILE A 59 -5.31 -0.94 -5.22
C ILE A 59 -6.75 -1.23 -4.82
N LYS A 60 -6.91 -2.01 -3.75
CA LYS A 60 -8.18 -2.32 -3.11
C LYS A 60 -8.07 -2.15 -1.60
N PHE A 61 -9.21 -1.93 -0.94
CA PHE A 61 -9.33 -1.95 0.50
C PHE A 61 -10.07 -3.21 0.91
N PHE A 62 -9.70 -3.81 2.05
CA PHE A 62 -10.23 -5.10 2.48
C PHE A 62 -10.37 -5.16 4.01
N GLU A 63 -11.32 -5.94 4.51
CA GLU A 63 -11.47 -6.20 5.95
C GLU A 63 -10.83 -7.53 6.37
N LEU A 64 -10.89 -8.52 5.48
CA LEU A 64 -10.27 -9.84 5.64
C LEU A 64 -9.58 -10.23 4.32
N ALA A 65 -8.37 -10.78 4.41
CA ALA A 65 -7.71 -11.46 3.30
C ALA A 65 -7.47 -12.90 3.73
N ILE A 66 -7.57 -13.88 2.83
CA ILE A 66 -7.32 -15.31 3.13
C ILE A 66 -5.97 -15.76 2.56
N GLU A 67 -5.30 -14.89 1.80
CA GLU A 67 -4.11 -15.21 1.00
C GLU A 67 -2.78 -14.97 1.72
N VAL A 68 -1.74 -15.72 1.29
CA VAL A 68 -0.34 -15.52 1.66
C VAL A 68 0.22 -14.29 0.92
N CYS A 69 -0.15 -13.10 1.37
CA CYS A 69 0.36 -11.83 0.85
C CYS A 69 0.75 -10.81 1.94
N ASP A 70 0.84 -11.23 3.20
CA ASP A 70 1.27 -10.39 4.31
C ASP A 70 2.80 -10.31 4.43
N ALA A 71 3.32 -9.09 4.50
CA ALA A 71 4.72 -8.81 4.78
C ALA A 71 4.89 -7.34 5.20
N SER A 72 5.87 -7.06 6.07
CA SER A 72 6.22 -5.69 6.42
C SER A 72 6.94 -4.98 5.26
N PRO A 73 6.84 -3.64 5.15
CA PRO A 73 7.53 -2.91 4.09
C PRO A 73 9.04 -3.13 4.05
N LYS A 74 9.68 -3.18 5.23
CA LYS A 74 11.12 -3.45 5.35
C LYS A 74 11.49 -4.85 4.90
N TYR A 75 10.65 -5.84 5.19
CA TYR A 75 10.90 -7.21 4.77
C TYR A 75 10.81 -7.35 3.25
N ILE A 76 9.85 -6.67 2.62
CA ILE A 76 9.76 -6.58 1.16
C ILE A 76 10.98 -5.89 0.58
N GLU A 77 11.39 -4.73 1.12
CA GLU A 77 12.57 -4.01 0.62
C GLU A 77 13.82 -4.89 0.66
N LYS A 78 14.03 -5.63 1.75
CA LYS A 78 15.17 -6.55 1.91
C LYS A 78 15.13 -7.73 0.94
N HIS A 79 13.94 -8.18 0.53
CA HIS A 79 13.73 -9.35 -0.33
C HIS A 79 13.05 -8.99 -1.65
N LEU A 80 13.25 -7.77 -2.14
CA LEU A 80 12.52 -7.24 -3.30
C LEU A 80 12.79 -8.07 -4.56
N ASN A 81 14.01 -8.61 -4.69
CA ASN A 81 14.38 -9.54 -5.75
C ASN A 81 13.50 -10.80 -5.75
N LYS A 82 13.09 -11.30 -4.59
CA LYS A 82 12.24 -12.50 -4.45
C LYS A 82 10.74 -12.25 -4.68
N VAL A 83 10.27 -11.00 -4.69
CA VAL A 83 8.83 -10.70 -4.91
C VAL A 83 8.35 -11.29 -6.25
N GLY A 84 7.26 -12.06 -6.23
CA GLY A 84 6.72 -12.75 -7.41
C GLY A 84 7.30 -14.14 -7.67
N SER A 85 8.15 -14.64 -6.76
CA SER A 85 8.49 -16.07 -6.64
C SER A 85 7.62 -16.69 -5.53
N ASP A 86 8.15 -17.66 -4.78
CA ASP A 86 7.52 -18.19 -3.56
C ASP A 86 7.27 -17.10 -2.51
N PHE A 87 8.05 -16.01 -2.55
CA PHE A 87 7.77 -14.81 -1.77
C PHE A 87 6.83 -13.86 -2.52
N LEU A 88 5.61 -13.69 -2.00
CA LEU A 88 4.53 -12.90 -2.62
C LEU A 88 4.24 -13.36 -4.06
N PRO A 89 3.71 -14.58 -4.26
CA PRO A 89 3.34 -15.05 -5.58
C PRO A 89 2.34 -14.10 -6.25
N GLY A 90 2.46 -13.93 -7.56
CA GLY A 90 1.66 -12.94 -8.31
C GLY A 90 1.97 -11.47 -7.98
N LYS A 91 2.99 -11.20 -7.15
CA LYS A 91 3.37 -9.85 -6.68
C LYS A 91 2.26 -9.16 -5.88
N ILE A 92 1.31 -9.92 -5.33
CA ILE A 92 0.22 -9.37 -4.53
C ILE A 92 0.74 -9.11 -3.12
N TRP A 93 0.43 -7.93 -2.60
CA TRP A 93 0.75 -7.52 -1.24
C TRP A 93 -0.50 -7.05 -0.54
N CYS A 94 -0.82 -7.69 0.59
CA CYS A 94 -1.97 -7.41 1.45
C CYS A 94 -1.51 -7.27 2.92
N PRO A 95 -0.78 -6.20 3.28
CA PRO A 95 -0.29 -6.05 4.64
C PRO A 95 -1.46 -5.94 5.63
N TRP A 96 -1.66 -6.95 6.47
CA TRP A 96 -2.81 -7.05 7.39
C TRP A 96 -2.81 -5.97 8.45
N SER A 97 -1.61 -5.55 8.86
CA SER A 97 -1.43 -4.46 9.82
C SER A 97 -1.70 -3.07 9.22
N SER A 98 -1.98 -2.97 7.92
CA SER A 98 -2.08 -1.68 7.25
C SER A 98 -3.41 -0.96 7.44
N TYR A 99 -3.38 0.36 7.28
CA TYR A 99 -4.58 1.19 7.29
C TYR A 99 -4.36 2.52 6.55
N VAL A 100 -5.45 3.19 6.18
CA VAL A 100 -5.40 4.53 5.60
C VAL A 100 -5.12 5.55 6.71
N ARG A 101 -3.89 6.07 6.73
CA ARG A 101 -3.43 7.00 7.79
C ARG A 101 -3.80 8.46 7.55
N LYS A 102 -3.61 8.95 6.32
CA LYS A 102 -3.91 10.32 5.90
C LYS A 102 -3.89 10.46 4.38
N GLU A 103 -4.61 11.45 3.85
CA GLU A 103 -4.50 11.90 2.47
C GLU A 103 -3.31 12.86 2.32
N ILE A 104 -2.56 12.73 1.22
CA ILE A 104 -1.49 13.67 0.85
C ILE A 104 -1.85 14.27 -0.49
N ARG A 105 -2.15 15.56 -0.51
CA ARG A 105 -2.37 16.29 -1.76
C ARG A 105 -1.02 16.65 -2.36
N ARG A 106 -0.83 16.38 -3.66
CA ARG A 106 0.30 16.98 -4.38
C ARG A 106 0.15 18.49 -4.28
N GLN A 107 1.08 19.15 -3.61
CA GLN A 107 1.16 20.60 -3.68
C GLN A 107 1.42 20.95 -5.15
N ARG A 108 0.54 21.76 -5.75
CA ARG A 108 0.90 22.43 -7.00
C ARG A 108 2.05 23.35 -6.62
N ARG A 109 3.24 23.06 -7.12
CA ARG A 109 4.34 24.03 -7.10
C ARG A 109 3.81 25.27 -7.83
N ARG A 110 3.62 26.35 -7.09
CA ARG A 110 3.44 27.69 -7.67
C ARG A 110 4.79 28.14 -8.23
#